data_AF-A0A931VSK9-F1
#
_entry.id   AF-A0A931VSK9-F1
#
_cell.length_a   1.000
_cell.length_b   1.000
_cell.length_c   1.000
_cell.angle_alpha   90.00
_cell.angle_beta   90.00
_cell.angle_gamma   90.00
#
_symmetry.space_group_name_H-M   'P 1'
#
loop_
_entity.id
_entity.type
_entity.pdbx_description
1 polymer ?
#
loop_
_entity_poly.entity_id
_entity_poly.type
_entity_poly.pdbx_seq_one_letter_code
_entity_poly.pdbx_strand_id
1 'polypeptide(L)' 'AYAEAAGPDALPLLEELATRGGWFDRGRIEEIQTAATAALGLVITPKSREILGRLAESKSPSVRSAAREALEKRAE' A
#
# COMPACT_ATOMS: atom_id res chain seq x y z
N ALA A 1 4.34 13.60 -0.13
CA ALA A 1 3.65 14.67 -0.90
C ALA A 1 2.12 14.55 -0.83
N TYR A 2 1.41 13.80 -1.70
CA TYR A 2 -0.08 13.76 -1.65
C TYR A 2 -0.67 12.89 -0.52
N ALA A 3 -0.06 11.74 -0.20
CA ALA A 3 -0.53 10.87 0.89
C ALA A 3 -0.38 11.51 2.29
N GLU A 4 0.65 12.33 2.46
CA GLU A 4 0.87 13.15 3.66
C GLU A 4 -0.22 14.22 3.84
N ALA A 5 -0.65 14.84 2.74
CA ALA A 5 -1.62 15.93 2.76
C ALA A 5 -3.07 15.46 2.93
N ALA A 6 -3.39 14.24 2.46
CA ALA A 6 -4.75 13.70 2.48
C ALA A 6 -5.11 12.92 3.77
N GLY A 7 -4.10 12.49 4.54
CA GLY A 7 -4.32 11.82 5.82
C GLY A 7 -5.24 10.59 5.72
N PRO A 8 -6.07 10.30 6.73
CA PRO A 8 -6.95 9.14 6.76
C PRO A 8 -7.96 9.07 5.60
N ASP A 9 -8.32 10.20 4.99
CA ASP A 9 -9.32 10.27 3.92
C ASP A 9 -8.83 9.64 2.61
N ALA A 10 -7.50 9.50 2.44
CA ALA A 10 -6.93 8.79 1.31
C ALA A 10 -6.97 7.26 1.44
N LEU A 11 -7.29 6.71 2.62
CA LEU A 11 -7.23 5.26 2.85
C LEU A 11 -8.06 4.43 1.87
N PRO A 12 -9.33 4.77 1.55
CA PRO A 12 -10.13 3.98 0.62
C PRO A 12 -9.51 3.94 -0.78
N LEU A 13 -9.01 5.08 -1.26
CA LEU A 13 -8.38 5.18 -2.58
C LEU A 13 -7.05 4.42 -2.61
N LEU A 14 -6.23 4.52 -1.56
CA LEU A 14 -4.96 3.82 -1.47
C LEU A 14 -5.15 2.30 -1.35
N GLU A 15 -6.15 1.86 -0.59
CA GLU A 15 -6.54 0.44 -0.52
C GLU A 15 -6.99 -0.07 -1.90
N GLU A 16 -7.82 0.70 -2.60
CA GLU A 16 -8.24 0.36 -3.95
C GLU A 16 -7.04 0.27 -4.89
N LEU A 17 -6.16 1.27 -4.93
CA LEU A 17 -4.98 1.25 -5.81
C LEU A 17 -4.00 0.12 -5.49
N ALA A 18 -3.86 -0.26 -4.21
CA ALA A 18 -3.00 -1.36 -3.79
C ALA A 18 -3.58 -2.75 -4.13
N THR A 19 -4.89 -2.85 -4.33
CA THR A 19 -5.60 -4.14 -4.55
C THR A 19 -6.13 -4.32 -5.97
N ARG A 20 -6.39 -3.22 -6.69
CA ARG A 20 -6.97 -3.24 -8.04
C ARG A 20 -5.92 -3.75 -9.02
N GLY A 21 -6.19 -4.94 -9.59
CA GLY A 21 -5.33 -5.59 -10.57
C GLY A 21 -6.16 -6.26 -11.66
N GLY A 22 -5.96 -5.82 -12.91
CA GLY A 22 -6.45 -6.48 -14.12
C GLY A 22 -5.28 -7.06 -14.90
N TRP A 23 -5.48 -8.17 -15.62
CA TRP A 23 -4.42 -8.91 -16.30
C TRP A 23 -3.77 -8.15 -17.48
N PHE A 24 -4.29 -7.00 -17.88
CA PHE A 24 -3.94 -6.34 -19.16
C PHE A 24 -2.74 -5.38 -19.14
N ASP A 25 -2.12 -5.07 -18.01
CA ASP A 25 -0.87 -4.29 -17.97
C ASP A 25 -0.07 -4.55 -16.68
N ARG A 26 0.47 -5.77 -16.54
CA ARG A 26 1.06 -6.26 -15.28
C ARG A 26 2.16 -5.35 -14.70
N GLY A 27 3.04 -4.80 -15.54
CA GLY A 27 4.17 -4.00 -15.07
C GLY A 27 3.74 -2.67 -14.47
N ARG A 28 2.91 -1.92 -15.21
CA ARG A 28 2.39 -0.62 -14.74
C ARG A 28 1.48 -0.76 -13.52
N ILE A 29 0.70 -1.84 -13.46
CA ILE A 29 -0.16 -2.13 -12.31
C ILE A 29 0.66 -2.44 -11.06
N GLU A 30 1.76 -3.18 -11.19
CA GLU A 30 2.62 -3.52 -10.05
C GLU A 30 3.33 -2.29 -9.45
N GLU A 31 3.77 -1.35 -10.29
CA GLU A 31 4.33 -0.07 -9.80
C GLU A 31 3.30 0.75 -9.03
N ILE A 32 2.07 0.86 -9.55
CA ILE A 32 0.97 1.59 -8.90
C ILE A 32 0.63 0.94 -7.54
N GLN A 33 0.52 -0.38 -7.50
CA GLN A 33 0.22 -1.11 -6.26
C GLN A 33 1.34 -0.93 -5.23
N THR A 34 2.60 -0.99 -5.67
CA THR A 34 3.77 -0.78 -4.82
C THR A 34 3.81 0.64 -4.26
N ALA A 35 3.58 1.65 -5.09
CA ALA A 35 3.52 3.05 -4.67
C ALA A 35 2.36 3.32 -3.70
N ALA A 36 1.18 2.77 -3.97
CA ALA A 36 0.02 2.86 -3.08
C ALA A 36 0.30 2.18 -1.73
N THR A 37 1.00 1.04 -1.73
CA THR A 37 1.42 0.33 -0.52
C THR A 37 2.41 1.14 0.31
N ALA A 38 3.40 1.77 -0.32
CA ALA A 38 4.33 2.67 0.36
C ALA A 38 3.60 3.90 0.95
N ALA A 39 2.65 4.48 0.20
CA ALA A 39 1.83 5.58 0.66
C ALA A 39 0.92 5.21 1.83
N LEU A 40 0.36 3.99 1.84
CA LEU A 40 -0.35 3.46 3.02
C LEU A 40 0.55 3.48 4.24
N GLY A 41 1.83 3.14 4.08
CA GLY A 41 2.87 3.22 5.11
C GLY A 41 3.01 4.58 5.79
N LEU A 42 2.76 5.67 5.07
CA LEU A 42 2.85 7.03 5.61
C LEU A 42 1.61 7.44 6.42
N VAL A 43 0.45 6.81 6.19
CA VAL A 43 -0.79 7.14 6.89
C VAL A 43 -0.89 6.34 8.19
N ILE A 44 -0.52 6.91 9.33
CA ILE A 44 -0.46 6.19 10.62
C ILE A 44 -1.85 6.04 11.26
N THR A 45 -2.57 4.98 10.88
CA THR A 45 -3.89 4.64 11.45
C THR A 45 -4.04 3.14 11.68
N PRO A 46 -4.92 2.67 12.59
CA PRO A 46 -5.20 1.24 12.76
C PRO A 46 -5.63 0.55 11.45
N LYS A 47 -6.49 1.22 10.67
CA LYS A 47 -6.99 0.71 9.39
C LYS A 47 -5.86 0.54 8.35
N SER A 48 -4.94 1.50 8.25
CA SER A 48 -3.78 1.35 7.37
C SER A 48 -2.90 0.14 7.73
N ARG A 49 -2.74 -0.15 9.03
CA ARG A 49 -1.95 -1.28 9.52
C ARG A 49 -2.61 -2.60 9.14
N GLU A 50 -3.93 -2.68 9.25
CA GLU A 50 -4.71 -3.84 8.81
C GLU A 50 -4.58 -4.08 7.30
N ILE A 51 -4.67 -3.02 6.49
CA ILE A 51 -4.46 -3.10 5.03
C ILE A 51 -3.04 -3.59 4.71
N LEU A 52 -2.01 -3.00 5.33
CA LEU A 52 -0.62 -3.43 5.13
C LEU A 52 -0.39 -4.88 5.56
N GLY A 53 -1.03 -5.34 6.64
CA GLY A 53 -0.99 -6.74 7.07
C GLY A 53 -1.46 -7.70 5.99
N ARG A 54 -2.58 -7.38 5.32
CA ARG A 54 -3.08 -8.16 4.18
C ARG A 54 -2.13 -8.10 2.97
N LEU A 55 -1.57 -6.92 2.67
CA LEU A 55 -0.64 -6.74 1.55
C LEU A 55 0.71 -7.45 1.77
N ALA A 56 1.13 -7.67 3.01
CA ALA A 56 2.32 -8.45 3.36
C ALA A 56 2.19 -9.96 3.04
N GLU A 57 1.00 -10.40 2.64
CA GLU A 57 0.71 -11.75 2.12
C GLU A 57 0.40 -11.75 0.62
N SER A 58 0.54 -10.60 -0.07
CA SER A 58 0.28 -10.49 -1.50
C SER A 58 1.12 -11.45 -2.33
N LYS A 59 0.58 -11.94 -3.45
CA LYS A 59 1.32 -12.75 -4.42
C LYS A 59 2.38 -11.95 -5.17
N SER A 60 2.20 -10.63 -5.34
CA SER A 60 3.24 -9.76 -5.91
C SER A 60 4.41 -9.62 -4.93
N PRO A 61 5.64 -9.99 -5.32
CA PRO A 61 6.81 -9.80 -4.48
C PRO A 61 7.07 -8.34 -4.12
N SER A 62 6.85 -7.42 -5.05
CA SER A 62 7.08 -5.98 -4.87
C SER A 62 6.13 -5.38 -3.83
N VAL A 63 4.83 -5.66 -3.96
CA VAL A 63 3.80 -5.23 -3.00
C VAL A 63 4.07 -5.82 -1.62
N ARG A 64 4.40 -7.12 -1.57
CA ARG A 64 4.70 -7.81 -0.31
C ARG A 64 5.90 -7.20 0.41
N SER A 65 6.97 -6.90 -0.32
CA SER A 65 8.18 -6.28 0.25
C SER A 65 7.86 -4.88 0.78
N ALA A 66 7.18 -4.04 -0.01
CA ALA A 66 6.81 -2.69 0.39
C ALA A 66 5.90 -2.68 1.62
N ALA A 67 4.96 -3.63 1.73
CA ALA A 67 4.08 -3.75 2.88
C ALA A 67 4.83 -4.12 4.17
N ARG A 68 5.80 -5.03 4.09
CA ARG A 68 6.64 -5.42 5.23
C ARG A 68 7.53 -4.28 5.69
N GLU A 69 8.21 -3.62 4.75
CA GLU A 69 9.04 -2.45 5.04
C GLU A 69 8.22 -1.33 5.69
N ALA A 70 7.00 -1.07 5.18
CA ALA A 70 6.09 -0.09 5.76
C ALA A 70 5.64 -0.47 7.18
N LEU A 71 5.44 -1.75 7.49
CA LEU A 71 5.11 -2.22 8.84
C LEU A 71 6.31 -2.12 9.80
N GLU A 72 7.52 -2.40 9.32
CA GLU A 72 8.76 -2.31 10.10
C GLU A 72 9.08 -0.86 10.47
N LYS A 73 9.04 0.08 9.50
CA LYS A 73 9.29 1.52 9.72
C LYS A 73 8.31 2.20 10.70
N ARG A 74 7.19 1.54 11.03
CA ARG A 74 6.20 2.03 12.00
C ARG A 74 6.42 1.51 13.41
N ALA A 75 7.30 0.53 13.56
CA ALA A 75 7.64 -0.05 14.86
C ALA A 75 8.83 0.66 15.52
N GLU A 76 9.61 1.43 14.75
CA GLU A 76 10.59 2.42 15.23
C GLU A 76 9.92 3.73 15.66
#